data_AF-A0A9D6M1L4-F1
#
_entry.id   AF-A0A9D6M1L4-F1
#
_cell.length_a   1.000
_cell.length_b   1.000
_cell.length_c   1.000
_cell.angle_alpha   90.00
_cell.angle_beta   90.00
_cell.angle_gamma   90.00
#
_symmetry.space_group_name_H-M   'P 1'
#
loop_
_entity.id
_entity.type
_entity.pdbx_description
1 polymer ?
#
loop_
_entity_poly.entity_id
_entity_poly.type
_entity_poly.pdbx_seq_one_letter_code
_entity_poly.pdbx_strand_id
1 'polypeptide(L)'
;FQHRFDLLLLTRQIPLDPDQHWYWQSDQASKSDGFNFGSFSNARVDQLSKALNRVGACDPPTRAALFAEIQKQLQNDPPAVFLIAPQKYFAASERVLNVAPSPFSGDFWNLRDWRVKP
;
A
#
# COMPACT_ATOMS: atom_id res chain seq x y z
N PHE A 1 -2.22 -15.01 -9.67
CA PHE A 1 -1.42 -15.78 -8.70
C PHE A 1 -2.07 -17.12 -8.41
N GLN A 2 -1.34 -18.26 -8.41
CA GLN A 2 -1.96 -19.55 -8.10
C GLN A 2 -2.08 -19.73 -6.59
N HIS A 3 -3.32 -19.93 -6.10
CA HIS A 3 -3.64 -20.13 -4.67
C HIS A 3 -3.26 -21.55 -4.18
N ARG A 4 -2.00 -21.95 -4.42
CA ARG A 4 -1.43 -23.23 -3.98
C ARG A 4 -0.62 -23.04 -2.69
N PHE A 5 -1.29 -22.59 -1.65
CA PHE A 5 -0.70 -22.39 -0.32
C PHE A 5 -1.82 -22.43 0.73
N ASP A 6 -1.49 -22.88 1.93
CA ASP A 6 -2.37 -22.77 3.10
C ASP A 6 -2.05 -21.48 3.89
N LEU A 7 -0.79 -21.05 3.88
CA LEU A 7 -0.32 -19.82 4.51
C LEU A 7 0.74 -19.13 3.64
N LEU A 8 0.67 -17.80 3.58
CA LEU A 8 1.63 -16.96 2.87
C LEU A 8 2.05 -15.80 3.77
N LEU A 9 3.34 -15.73 4.10
CA LEU A 9 3.94 -14.56 4.72
C LEU A 9 4.47 -13.63 3.63
N LEU A 10 4.02 -12.38 3.64
CA LEU A 10 4.41 -11.39 2.64
C LEU A 10 4.50 -9.99 3.25
N THR A 11 5.16 -9.09 2.54
CA THR A 11 5.12 -7.66 2.81
C THR A 11 4.27 -6.96 1.76
N ARG A 12 3.57 -5.89 2.15
CA ARG A 12 2.87 -4.99 1.24
C ARG A 12 3.46 -3.61 1.36
N GLN A 13 3.78 -3.01 0.22
CA GLN A 13 4.13 -1.60 0.17
C GLN A 13 2.83 -0.79 0.07
N ILE A 14 2.70 0.23 0.90
CA ILE A 14 1.65 1.23 0.77
C ILE A 14 2.18 2.34 -0.14
N PRO A 15 1.50 2.66 -1.26
CA PRO A 15 1.95 3.73 -2.15
C PRO A 15 1.77 5.10 -1.51
N LEU A 16 2.29 6.14 -2.18
CA LEU A 16 2.04 7.53 -1.80
C LEU A 16 0.53 7.85 -1.79
N ASP A 17 -0.20 7.34 -2.79
CA ASP A 17 -1.64 7.24 -2.70
C ASP A 17 -1.99 5.98 -1.88
N PRO A 18 -2.69 6.11 -0.74
CA PRO A 18 -2.97 4.99 0.14
C PRO A 18 -4.07 4.05 -0.38
N ASP A 19 -4.52 4.17 -1.64
CA ASP A 19 -5.41 3.20 -2.27
C ASP A 19 -4.77 1.79 -2.28
N GLN A 20 -5.52 0.83 -1.74
CA GLN A 20 -5.14 -0.57 -1.60
C GLN A 20 -6.00 -1.48 -2.49
N HIS A 21 -6.55 -0.94 -3.59
CA HIS A 21 -7.34 -1.66 -4.60
C HIS A 21 -6.81 -3.06 -4.86
N TRP A 22 -5.55 -3.17 -5.28
CA TRP A 22 -4.84 -4.39 -5.63
C TRP A 22 -4.88 -5.47 -4.55
N TYR A 23 -5.00 -5.07 -3.28
CA TYR A 23 -4.93 -6.00 -2.16
C TYR A 23 -6.30 -6.48 -1.72
N TRP A 24 -7.33 -5.61 -1.73
CA TRP A 24 -8.58 -5.88 -1.01
C TRP A 24 -9.87 -5.84 -1.84
N GLN A 25 -9.86 -5.35 -3.08
CA GLN A 25 -11.07 -5.48 -3.90
C GLN A 25 -11.21 -6.90 -4.45
N SER A 26 -12.46 -7.33 -4.58
CA SER A 26 -12.80 -8.68 -5.04
C SER A 26 -12.39 -8.93 -6.50
N ASP A 27 -12.34 -7.88 -7.34
CA ASP A 27 -11.91 -7.98 -8.73
C ASP A 27 -10.40 -8.27 -8.88
N GLN A 28 -9.63 -8.10 -7.79
CA GLN A 28 -8.21 -8.42 -7.73
C GLN A 28 -7.92 -9.86 -7.27
N ALA A 29 -8.95 -10.70 -7.08
CA ALA A 29 -8.81 -12.10 -6.71
C ALA A 29 -8.56 -13.04 -7.92
N SER A 30 -8.12 -12.48 -9.05
CA SER A 30 -7.85 -13.24 -10.27
C SER A 30 -6.68 -14.23 -10.12
N LYS A 31 -6.91 -15.48 -10.56
CA LYS A 31 -5.93 -16.58 -10.49
C LYS A 31 -4.69 -16.35 -11.37
N SER A 32 -4.77 -15.53 -12.41
CA SER A 32 -3.63 -15.25 -13.30
C SER A 32 -2.78 -14.09 -12.80
N ASP A 33 -3.42 -12.98 -12.45
CA ASP A 33 -2.80 -11.65 -12.43
C ASP A 33 -3.26 -10.76 -11.26
N GLY A 34 -4.14 -11.27 -10.39
CA GLY A 34 -4.61 -10.57 -9.21
C GLY A 34 -3.62 -10.60 -8.02
N PHE A 35 -3.65 -9.55 -7.20
CA PHE A 35 -2.83 -9.40 -5.98
C PHE A 35 -3.59 -9.63 -4.66
N ASN A 36 -4.90 -9.87 -4.73
CA ASN A 36 -5.71 -10.32 -3.60
C ASN A 36 -5.56 -11.84 -3.44
N PHE A 37 -4.41 -12.26 -2.91
CA PHE A 37 -4.02 -13.67 -2.83
C PHE A 37 -4.89 -14.51 -1.90
N GLY A 38 -5.50 -13.88 -0.88
CA GLY A 38 -6.42 -14.55 0.04
C GLY A 38 -7.82 -14.77 -0.54
N SER A 39 -8.07 -14.31 -1.77
CA SER A 39 -9.42 -14.28 -2.37
C SER A 39 -10.46 -13.54 -1.51
N PHE A 40 -10.03 -12.51 -0.77
CA PHE A 40 -10.93 -11.73 0.07
C PHE A 40 -12.03 -11.08 -0.78
N SER A 41 -13.27 -11.12 -0.31
CA SER A 41 -14.40 -10.54 -1.02
C SER A 41 -15.39 -9.96 -0.03
N ASN A 42 -15.56 -8.63 -0.07
CA ASN A 42 -16.48 -7.92 0.80
C ASN A 42 -17.16 -6.79 0.00
N ALA A 43 -18.46 -6.94 -0.21
CA ALA A 43 -19.25 -6.02 -1.03
C ALA A 43 -19.21 -4.57 -0.51
N ARG A 44 -19.07 -4.37 0.81
CA ARG A 44 -18.97 -3.04 1.42
C ARG A 44 -17.62 -2.41 1.12
N VAL A 45 -16.53 -3.17 1.19
CA VAL A 45 -15.18 -2.71 0.80
C VAL A 45 -15.16 -2.32 -0.68
N ASP A 46 -15.73 -3.12 -1.56
CA ASP A 46 -15.82 -2.82 -3.00
C ASP A 46 -16.63 -1.53 -3.25
N GLN A 47 -17.76 -1.33 -2.55
CA GLN A 47 -18.56 -0.12 -2.65
C GLN A 47 -17.82 1.13 -2.15
N LEU A 48 -17.21 1.05 -0.98
CA LEU A 48 -16.45 2.15 -0.38
C LEU A 48 -15.27 2.56 -1.25
N SER A 49 -14.56 1.59 -1.83
CA SER A 49 -13.42 1.86 -2.70
C SER A 49 -13.85 2.54 -4.01
N LYS A 50 -14.99 2.13 -4.59
CA LYS A 50 -15.58 2.84 -5.75
C LYS A 50 -15.98 4.27 -5.41
N ALA A 51 -16.50 4.51 -4.21
CA ALA A 51 -16.82 5.86 -3.74
C ALA A 51 -15.54 6.70 -3.53
N LEU A 52 -14.49 6.09 -2.97
CA LEU A 52 -13.18 6.70 -2.76
C LEU A 52 -12.57 7.24 -4.06
N ASN A 53 -12.62 6.43 -5.12
CA ASN A 53 -12.12 6.82 -6.46
C ASN A 53 -12.97 7.87 -7.18
N ARG A 54 -14.13 8.23 -6.62
CA ARG A 54 -15.02 9.28 -7.15
C ARG A 54 -14.95 10.58 -6.34
N VAL A 55 -14.14 10.64 -5.29
CA VAL A 55 -13.96 11.87 -4.52
C VAL A 55 -13.27 12.93 -5.38
N GLY A 56 -13.98 14.01 -5.68
CA GLY A 56 -13.48 15.11 -6.48
C GLY A 56 -12.27 15.80 -5.85
N ALA A 57 -11.37 16.29 -6.71
CA ALA A 57 -10.14 16.99 -6.33
C ALA A 57 -9.23 16.23 -5.34
N CYS A 58 -9.43 14.91 -5.19
CA CYS A 58 -8.73 14.10 -4.19
C CYS A 58 -8.83 14.66 -2.76
N ASP A 59 -9.99 15.23 -2.39
CA ASP A 59 -10.21 15.87 -1.08
C ASP A 59 -9.75 14.97 0.10
N PRO A 60 -8.69 15.36 0.84
CA PRO A 60 -8.10 14.49 1.86
C PRO A 60 -9.04 14.13 3.02
N PRO A 61 -9.82 15.06 3.61
CA PRO A 61 -10.76 14.73 4.68
C PRO A 61 -11.81 13.69 4.25
N THR A 62 -12.41 13.88 3.07
CA THR A 62 -13.42 12.95 2.54
C THR A 62 -12.81 11.58 2.26
N ARG A 63 -11.62 11.52 1.64
CA ARG A 63 -10.91 10.26 1.39
C ARG A 63 -10.53 9.57 2.69
N ALA A 64 -10.05 10.31 3.70
CA ALA A 64 -9.68 9.75 5.01
C ALA A 64 -10.87 9.11 5.72
N ALA A 65 -12.06 9.71 5.68
CA ALA A 65 -13.27 9.13 6.25
C ALA A 65 -13.65 7.80 5.57
N LEU A 66 -13.58 7.74 4.23
CA LEU A 66 -13.85 6.52 3.48
C LEU A 66 -12.80 5.42 3.75
N PHE A 67 -11.51 5.78 3.82
CA PHE A 67 -10.46 4.84 4.21
C PHE A 67 -10.68 4.30 5.62
N ALA A 68 -11.11 5.13 6.58
CA ALA A 68 -11.41 4.69 7.93
C ALA A 68 -12.54 3.63 7.94
N GLU A 69 -13.58 3.82 7.13
CA GLU A 69 -14.65 2.82 6.98
C GLU A 69 -14.15 1.52 6.34
N ILE A 70 -13.28 1.59 5.32
CA ILE A 70 -12.64 0.40 4.75
C ILE A 70 -11.83 -0.33 5.82
N GLN A 71 -11.00 0.38 6.58
CA GLN A 71 -10.17 -0.20 7.64
C GLN A 71 -11.02 -0.87 8.73
N LYS A 72 -12.20 -0.33 9.07
CA LYS A 72 -13.14 -1.00 9.98
C LYS A 72 -13.65 -2.33 9.42
N GLN A 73 -13.98 -2.38 8.12
CA GLN A 73 -14.40 -3.63 7.49
C GLN A 73 -13.27 -4.67 7.52
N LEU A 74 -12.04 -4.26 7.20
CA LEU A 74 -10.87 -5.14 7.24
C LEU A 74 -10.49 -5.60 8.66
N GLN A 75 -10.90 -4.88 9.71
CA GLN A 75 -10.70 -5.32 11.10
C GLN A 75 -11.79 -6.30 11.55
N ASN A 76 -13.04 -6.07 11.13
CA ASN A 76 -14.18 -6.92 11.47
C ASN A 76 -14.17 -8.25 10.70
N ASP A 77 -13.69 -8.23 9.46
CA ASP A 77 -13.56 -9.38 8.56
C ASP A 77 -12.13 -9.40 8.00
N PRO A 78 -11.15 -9.88 8.80
CA PRO A 78 -9.74 -9.74 8.47
C PRO A 78 -9.33 -10.63 7.29
N PRO A 79 -8.83 -10.04 6.18
CA PRO A 79 -8.34 -10.80 5.03
C PRO A 79 -6.99 -11.47 5.29
N ALA A 80 -6.28 -11.02 6.32
CA ALA A 80 -4.96 -11.48 6.72
C ALA A 80 -4.70 -11.12 8.19
N VAL A 81 -3.68 -11.74 8.78
CA VAL A 81 -3.14 -11.33 10.08
C VAL A 81 -2.09 -10.23 9.84
N PHE A 82 -2.37 -9.01 10.30
CA PHE A 82 -1.45 -7.89 10.22
C PHE A 82 -0.40 -7.99 11.34
N LEU A 83 0.89 -7.95 10.98
CA LEU A 83 2.00 -8.13 11.93
C LEU A 83 2.62 -6.81 12.39
N ILE A 84 3.41 -6.17 11.52
CA ILE A 84 4.17 -4.96 11.86
C ILE A 84 4.29 -4.02 10.65
N ALA A 85 4.48 -2.73 10.93
CA ALA A 85 4.99 -1.75 9.97
C ALA A 85 6.50 -1.56 10.24
N PRO A 86 7.40 -2.22 9.49
CA PRO A 86 8.82 -2.22 9.80
C PRO A 86 9.45 -0.84 9.57
N GLN A 87 10.41 -0.46 10.41
CA GLN A 87 11.26 0.70 10.13
C GLN A 87 12.16 0.40 8.93
N LYS A 88 12.39 1.42 8.09
CA LYS A 88 13.31 1.35 6.97
C LYS A 88 14.59 2.10 7.32
N TYR A 89 15.72 1.42 7.23
CA TYR A 89 17.04 2.04 7.38
C TYR A 89 17.67 2.19 6.00
N PHE A 90 17.95 3.44 5.63
CA PHE A 90 18.68 3.77 4.41
C PHE A 90 20.07 4.26 4.79
N ALA A 91 21.11 3.55 4.34
CA ALA A 91 22.49 3.89 4.61
C ALA A 91 23.18 4.34 3.32
N ALA A 92 23.96 5.41 3.42
CA ALA A 92 24.82 5.88 2.35
C ALA A 92 26.20 6.22 2.91
N SER A 93 27.23 6.14 2.07
CA SER A 93 28.57 6.61 2.46
C SER A 93 28.54 8.10 2.81
N GLU A 94 29.30 8.53 3.82
CA GLU A 94 29.50 9.95 4.14
C GLU A 94 30.11 10.78 3.01
N ARG A 95 30.61 10.11 1.95
CA ARG A 95 31.05 10.74 0.70
C ARG A 95 29.89 11.16 -0.19
N VAL A 96 28.71 10.55 -0.04
CA VAL A 96 27.52 10.90 -0.81
C VAL A 96 26.78 12.03 -0.09
N LEU A 97 26.83 13.21 -0.69
CA LEU A 97 26.17 14.41 -0.21
C LEU A 97 24.72 14.46 -0.71
N ASN A 98 23.87 15.19 0.03
CA ASN A 98 22.47 15.48 -0.29
C ASN A 98 21.55 14.26 -0.37
N VAL A 99 21.93 13.14 0.25
CA VAL A 99 21.01 12.02 0.45
C VAL A 99 19.86 12.46 1.35
N ALA A 100 18.62 12.37 0.88
CA ALA A 100 17.44 12.69 1.67
C ALA A 100 16.48 11.48 1.67
N PRO A 101 16.47 10.64 2.71
CA PRO A 101 15.49 9.56 2.83
C PRO A 101 14.06 10.13 2.88
N SER A 102 13.11 9.46 2.22
CA SER A 102 11.69 9.80 2.28
C SER A 102 10.86 8.57 2.68
N PRO A 103 9.86 8.72 3.55
CA PRO A 103 8.99 7.61 3.94
C PRO A 103 8.11 7.10 2.78
N PHE A 104 7.81 7.93 1.78
CA PHE A 104 6.82 7.59 0.73
C PHE A 104 7.28 7.86 -0.70
N SER A 105 8.32 8.67 -0.91
CA SER A 105 8.78 9.07 -2.25
C SER A 105 9.77 8.06 -2.88
N GLY A 106 10.14 7.01 -2.16
CA GLY A 106 11.19 6.06 -2.53
C GLY A 106 12.60 6.57 -2.19
N ASP A 107 13.60 5.68 -2.20
CA ASP A 107 14.96 6.00 -1.73
C ASP A 107 15.72 6.97 -2.64
N PHE A 108 15.26 7.12 -3.88
CA PHE A 108 15.96 7.86 -4.94
C PHE A 108 15.18 9.08 -5.44
N TRP A 109 14.16 9.54 -4.70
CA TRP A 109 13.30 10.65 -5.13
C TRP A 109 14.08 11.93 -5.43
N ASN A 110 15.18 12.16 -4.71
CA ASN A 110 16.07 13.31 -4.88
C ASN A 110 17.45 12.94 -5.46
N LEU A 111 17.56 11.81 -6.17
CA LEU A 111 18.84 11.32 -6.72
C LEU A 111 19.58 12.38 -7.56
N ARG A 112 18.83 13.26 -8.24
CA ARG A 112 19.38 14.37 -9.04
C ARG A 112 20.28 15.33 -8.24
N ASP A 113 20.07 15.41 -6.93
CA ASP A 113 20.80 16.33 -6.05
C ASP A 113 22.04 15.68 -5.44
N TRP A 114 22.22 14.37 -5.61
CA TRP A 114 23.29 13.61 -4.99
C TRP A 114 24.62 13.92 -5.64
N ARG A 115 25.67 14.03 -4.83
CA ARG A 115 27.04 14.32 -5.28
C ARG A 115 28.03 13.49 -4.48
N VAL A 116 29.13 13.07 -5.10
CA VAL A 116 30.20 12.35 -4.42
C VAL A 116 31.34 13.32 -4.14
N LYS A 117 31.80 13.39 -2.88
CA LYS A 117 33.03 14.11 -2.52
C LYS A 117 34.20 13.58 -3.37
N PRO A 118 35.11 14.45 -3.85
CA PRO A 118 36.35 14.02 -4.50
C PRO A 118 37.08 12.92 -3.71
#